data_AF-G9KX29-F1
#
_entry.id   AF-G9KX29-F1
#
_cell.length_a   1.000
_cell.length_b   1.000
_cell.length_c   1.000
_cell.angle_alpha   90.00
_cell.angle_beta   90.00
_cell.angle_gamma   90.00
#
_symmetry.space_group_name_H-M   'P 1'
#
loop_
_entity.id
_entity.type
_entity.pdbx_description
1 polymer ?
#
loop_
_entity_poly.entity_id
_entity_poly.type
_entity_poly.pdbx_seq_one_letter_code
_entity_poly.pdbx_strand_id
1 'polypeptide(L)'
;VKDVDPDVIQSHLDKCMKLYKTLSEVKLEVETVIKTGRHIVQKQQTDNPKGMDEQLTSLKILYNDLGAQVTEGKQDLERASQLARKMKKETASLSEWLSVTEAELVQKSTSGGLSGDLDIEISWA
;
A
#
# COMPACT_ATOMS: atom_id res chain seq x y z
N VAL A 1 -8.97 -11.07 -0.75
CA VAL A 1 -7.54 -11.39 -0.96
C VAL A 1 -6.95 -10.73 -2.21
N LYS A 2 -7.75 -10.43 -3.27
CA LYS A 2 -7.25 -9.71 -4.47
C LYS A 2 -6.66 -8.31 -4.19
N ASP A 3 -7.08 -7.62 -3.12
CA ASP A 3 -6.59 -6.27 -2.78
C ASP A 3 -5.16 -6.20 -2.21
N VAL A 4 -4.54 -7.34 -1.89
CA VAL A 4 -3.19 -7.38 -1.30
C VAL A 4 -2.11 -7.68 -2.36
N ASP A 5 -2.50 -7.80 -3.62
CA ASP A 5 -1.55 -7.99 -4.73
C ASP A 5 -0.69 -6.71 -4.90
N PRO A 6 0.66 -6.83 -4.93
CA PRO A 6 1.54 -5.71 -5.19
C PRO A 6 1.15 -4.84 -6.38
N ASP A 7 0.60 -5.42 -7.45
CA ASP A 7 0.22 -4.70 -8.67
C ASP A 7 -1.05 -3.87 -8.46
N VAL A 8 -2.00 -4.38 -7.66
CA VAL A 8 -3.22 -3.66 -7.28
C VAL A 8 -2.87 -2.50 -6.35
N ILE A 9 -2.02 -2.73 -5.34
CA ILE A 9 -1.55 -1.70 -4.42
C ILE A 9 -0.77 -0.62 -5.19
N GLN A 10 0.07 -1.00 -6.16
CA GLN A 10 0.78 -0.05 -7.02
C GLN A 10 -0.19 0.81 -7.84
N SER A 11 -1.24 0.21 -8.43
CA SER A 11 -2.29 0.96 -9.12
C SER A 11 -3.00 1.97 -8.21
N HIS A 12 -3.26 1.59 -6.96
CA HIS A 12 -3.85 2.49 -5.97
C HIS A 12 -2.90 3.63 -5.61
N LEU A 13 -1.60 3.35 -5.46
CA LEU A 13 -0.59 4.37 -5.21
C LEU A 13 -0.50 5.37 -6.37
N ASP A 14 -0.54 4.91 -7.62
CA ASP A 14 -0.50 5.78 -8.80
C ASP A 14 -1.71 6.72 -8.85
N LYS A 15 -2.91 6.22 -8.51
CA LYS A 15 -4.13 7.04 -8.39
C LYS A 15 -3.99 8.07 -7.26
N CYS A 16 -3.47 7.67 -6.11
CA CYS A 16 -3.23 8.56 -4.98
C CYS A 16 -2.23 9.68 -5.35
N MET A 17 -1.17 9.34 -6.08
CA MET A 17 -0.18 10.32 -6.56
C MET A 17 -0.75 11.31 -7.57
N LYS A 18 -1.67 10.86 -8.44
CA LYS A 18 -2.42 11.78 -9.33
C LYS A 18 -3.26 12.78 -8.53
N LEU A 19 -3.98 12.30 -7.51
CA LEU A 19 -4.78 13.17 -6.65
C LEU A 19 -3.90 14.16 -5.87
N TYR A 20 -2.78 13.72 -5.33
CA TYR A 20 -1.79 14.59 -4.68
C TYR A 20 -1.31 15.69 -5.62
N LYS A 21 -0.97 15.34 -6.87
CA LYS A 21 -0.53 16.30 -7.88
C LYS A 21 -1.62 17.34 -8.17
N THR A 22 -2.85 16.91 -8.46
CA THR A 22 -3.97 17.82 -8.70
C THR A 22 -4.21 18.74 -7.51
N LEU A 23 -4.16 18.20 -6.28
CA LEU A 23 -4.33 19.00 -5.06
C LEU A 23 -3.25 20.08 -4.91
N SER A 24 -2.00 19.73 -5.26
CA SER A 24 -0.88 20.67 -5.22
C SER A 24 -0.98 21.77 -6.28
N GLU A 25 -1.53 21.46 -7.46
CA GLU A 25 -1.71 22.41 -8.56
C GLU A 25 -2.78 23.45 -8.20
N VAL A 26 -3.89 23.05 -7.57
CA VAL A 26 -4.97 23.97 -7.18
C VAL A 26 -4.70 24.73 -5.88
N LYS A 27 -3.57 24.46 -5.19
CA LYS A 27 -3.26 25.07 -3.88
C LYS A 27 -3.31 26.59 -3.90
N LEU A 28 -2.60 27.18 -4.86
CA LEU A 28 -2.48 28.64 -4.96
C LEU A 28 -3.84 29.29 -5.28
N GLU A 29 -4.66 28.62 -6.09
CA GLU A 29 -6.00 29.08 -6.43
C GLU A 29 -6.89 29.10 -5.19
N VAL A 30 -6.88 28.02 -4.39
CA VAL A 30 -7.62 27.95 -3.12
C VAL A 30 -7.17 29.04 -2.14
N GLU A 31 -5.87 29.23 -1.97
CA GLU A 31 -5.32 30.29 -1.12
C GLU A 31 -5.74 31.68 -1.61
N THR A 32 -5.74 31.90 -2.92
CA THR A 32 -6.13 33.17 -3.53
C THR A 32 -7.62 33.47 -3.36
N VAL A 33 -8.49 32.47 -3.56
CA VAL A 33 -9.94 32.58 -3.33
C VAL A 33 -10.21 32.92 -1.86
N ILE A 34 -9.55 32.24 -0.93
CA ILE A 34 -9.70 32.51 0.51
C ILE A 34 -9.25 33.94 0.83
N LYS A 35 -8.06 34.34 0.38
CA LYS A 35 -7.51 35.68 0.65
C LYS A 35 -8.39 36.78 0.07
N THR A 36 -8.82 36.63 -1.18
CA THR A 36 -9.67 37.60 -1.87
C THR A 36 -11.04 37.68 -1.23
N GLY A 37 -11.63 36.54 -0.88
CA GLY A 37 -12.93 36.51 -0.24
C GLY A 37 -12.92 37.14 1.16
N ARG A 38 -11.88 36.88 1.95
CA ARG A 38 -11.69 37.54 3.26
C ARG A 38 -11.54 39.05 3.13
N HIS A 39 -10.86 39.51 2.08
CA HIS A 39 -10.71 40.93 1.79
C HIS A 39 -12.04 41.61 1.43
N ILE A 40 -12.91 40.93 0.66
CA ILE A 40 -14.27 41.40 0.34
C ILE A 40 -15.11 41.54 1.62
N VAL A 41 -15.08 40.54 2.50
CA VAL A 41 -15.77 40.57 3.79
C VAL A 41 -15.25 41.73 4.66
N GLN A 42 -13.92 41.89 4.76
CA GLN A 42 -13.30 42.95 5.56
C GLN A 42 -13.66 44.36 5.05
N LYS A 43 -13.75 44.53 3.73
CA LYS A 43 -14.16 45.79 3.11
C LYS A 43 -15.67 46.01 3.05
N GLN A 44 -16.47 45.09 3.60
CA GLN A 44 -17.94 45.14 3.56
C GLN A 44 -18.48 45.26 2.13
N GLN A 45 -17.82 44.59 1.17
CA GLN A 45 -18.19 44.60 -0.25
C GLN A 45 -19.14 43.45 -0.62
N THR A 46 -19.88 42.93 0.36
CA THR A 46 -20.83 41.83 0.20
C THR A 46 -22.03 42.04 1.14
N ASP A 47 -23.22 41.71 0.66
CA ASP A 47 -24.46 41.80 1.44
C ASP A 47 -24.58 40.66 2.47
N ASN A 48 -23.76 39.61 2.36
CA ASN A 48 -23.73 38.47 3.27
C ASN A 48 -22.31 38.16 3.79
N PRO A 49 -21.73 39.03 4.64
CA PRO A 49 -20.35 38.86 5.12
C PRO A 49 -20.15 37.59 5.95
N LYS A 50 -21.13 37.22 6.79
CA LYS A 50 -21.04 36.03 7.66
C LYS A 50 -21.06 34.74 6.86
N GLY A 51 -22.03 34.57 5.95
CA GLY A 51 -22.12 33.35 5.16
C GLY A 51 -20.91 33.16 4.24
N MET A 52 -20.40 34.26 3.67
CA MET A 52 -19.16 34.22 2.90
C MET A 52 -17.97 33.80 3.76
N ASP A 53 -17.84 34.35 4.98
CA ASP A 53 -16.76 33.99 5.91
C ASP A 53 -16.79 32.50 6.30
N GLU A 54 -17.97 31.97 6.59
CA GLU A 54 -18.20 30.55 6.92
C GLU A 54 -17.84 29.62 5.74
N GLN A 55 -18.23 29.99 4.52
CA GLN A 55 -17.88 29.23 3.31
C GLN A 55 -16.38 29.18 3.06
N LEU A 56 -15.67 30.30 3.23
CA LEU A 56 -14.21 30.36 3.08
C LEU A 56 -13.49 29.55 4.16
N THR A 57 -14.00 29.57 5.40
CA THR A 57 -13.50 28.72 6.49
C THR A 57 -13.69 27.24 6.16
N SER A 58 -14.89 26.88 5.68
CA SER A 58 -15.21 25.50 5.29
C SER A 58 -14.34 25.02 4.15
N LEU A 59 -14.11 25.84 3.13
CA LEU A 59 -13.20 25.55 2.02
C LEU A 59 -11.78 25.28 2.51
N LYS A 60 -11.27 26.10 3.43
CA LYS A 60 -9.93 25.91 4.01
C LYS A 60 -9.83 24.58 4.77
N ILE A 61 -10.83 24.26 5.59
CA ILE A 61 -10.87 23.00 6.36
C ILE A 61 -10.88 21.82 5.39
N LEU A 62 -11.80 21.79 4.43
CA LEU A 62 -11.92 20.70 3.45
C LEU A 62 -10.62 20.49 2.66
N TYR A 63 -9.96 21.58 2.22
CA TYR A 63 -8.70 21.47 1.49
C TYR A 63 -7.57 20.88 2.35
N ASN A 64 -7.47 21.32 3.62
CA ASN A 64 -6.48 20.79 4.56
C ASN A 64 -6.74 19.31 4.90
N ASP A 65 -7.99 18.95 5.15
CA ASP A 65 -8.40 17.58 5.47
C ASP A 65 -8.14 16.64 4.28
N LEU A 66 -8.43 17.10 3.06
CA LEU A 66 -8.11 16.34 1.85
C LEU A 66 -6.60 16.19 1.67
N GLY A 67 -5.82 17.24 1.94
CA GLY A 67 -4.36 17.16 1.93
C GLY A 67 -3.80 16.17 2.94
N ALA A 68 -4.37 16.13 4.15
CA ALA A 68 -4.00 15.17 5.18
C ALA A 68 -4.32 13.73 4.74
N GLN A 69 -5.55 13.47 4.29
CA GLN A 69 -5.99 12.14 3.85
C GLN A 69 -5.17 11.60 2.68
N VAL A 70 -4.84 12.44 1.69
CA VAL A 70 -4.02 12.02 0.54
C VAL A 70 -2.58 11.71 0.98
N THR A 71 -2.05 12.47 1.94
CA THR A 71 -0.69 12.24 2.47
C THR A 71 -0.63 10.95 3.28
N GLU A 72 -1.60 10.71 4.16
CA GLU A 72 -1.71 9.48 4.96
C GLU A 72 -1.94 8.26 4.06
N GLY A 73 -2.91 8.34 3.13
CA GLY A 73 -3.21 7.25 2.20
C GLY A 73 -2.02 6.88 1.32
N LYS A 74 -1.19 7.86 0.91
CA LYS A 74 0.07 7.60 0.22
C LYS A 74 1.02 6.76 1.08
N GLN A 75 1.26 7.18 2.33
CA GLN A 75 2.17 6.48 3.24
C GLN A 75 1.71 5.04 3.52
N ASP A 76 0.40 4.85 3.69
CA ASP A 76 -0.16 3.52 3.92
C ASP A 76 -0.04 2.61 2.70
N LEU A 77 -0.28 3.12 1.50
CA LEU A 77 -0.09 2.36 0.26
C LEU A 77 1.38 2.02 0.00
N GLU A 78 2.31 2.93 0.29
CA GLU A 78 3.75 2.66 0.20
C GLU A 78 4.17 1.54 1.17
N ARG A 79 3.70 1.60 2.42
CA ARG A 79 3.93 0.57 3.43
C ARG A 79 3.32 -0.77 3.02
N ALA A 80 2.07 -0.77 2.57
CA ALA A 80 1.36 -1.97 2.12
C ALA A 80 2.08 -2.62 0.92
N SER A 81 2.58 -1.83 -0.03
CA SER A 81 3.33 -2.31 -1.19
C SER A 81 4.63 -3.01 -0.78
N GLN A 82 5.38 -2.42 0.17
CA GLN A 82 6.58 -3.05 0.74
C GLN A 82 6.26 -4.39 1.42
N LEU A 83 5.23 -4.42 2.26
CA LEU A 83 4.78 -5.63 2.96
C LEU A 83 4.36 -6.72 1.98
N ALA A 84 3.55 -6.39 0.97
CA ALA A 84 3.07 -7.34 -0.04
C ALA A 84 4.23 -7.96 -0.84
N ARG A 85 5.22 -7.14 -1.25
CA ARG A 85 6.43 -7.63 -1.94
C ARG A 85 7.26 -8.55 -1.04
N LYS A 86 7.43 -8.19 0.23
CA LYS A 86 8.15 -9.01 1.22
C LYS A 86 7.46 -10.36 1.41
N MET A 87 6.15 -10.35 1.64
CA MET A 87 5.35 -11.58 1.82
C MET A 87 5.44 -12.50 0.59
N LYS A 88 5.36 -11.94 -0.63
CA LYS A 88 5.51 -12.71 -1.87
C LYS A 88 6.89 -13.38 -1.97
N LYS A 89 7.96 -12.66 -1.61
CA LYS A 89 9.32 -13.22 -1.59
C LYS A 89 9.48 -14.33 -0.56
N GLU A 90 9.00 -14.11 0.67
CA GLU A 90 9.08 -15.12 1.74
C GLU A 90 8.27 -16.37 1.41
N THR A 91 7.06 -16.19 0.83
CA THR A 91 6.23 -17.31 0.37
C THR A 91 6.94 -18.12 -0.71
N ALA A 92 7.56 -17.46 -1.70
CA ALA A 92 8.30 -18.15 -2.76
C ALA A 92 9.50 -18.95 -2.19
N SER A 93 10.26 -18.36 -1.26
CA SER A 93 11.39 -19.02 -0.61
C SER A 93 10.96 -20.23 0.22
N LEU A 94 9.84 -20.12 0.96
CA LEU A 94 9.30 -21.24 1.73
C LEU A 94 8.78 -22.37 0.82
N SER A 95 8.09 -22.03 -0.26
CA SER A 95 7.62 -23.02 -1.24
C SER A 95 8.78 -23.75 -1.92
N GLU A 96 9.86 -23.05 -2.25
CA GLU A 96 11.07 -23.65 -2.81
C GLU A 96 11.73 -24.60 -1.80
N TRP A 97 11.93 -24.15 -0.56
CA TRP A 97 12.49 -24.97 0.50
C TRP A 97 11.65 -26.24 0.77
N LEU A 98 10.32 -26.09 0.79
CA LEU A 98 9.40 -27.21 0.97
C LEU A 98 9.53 -28.22 -0.17
N SER A 99 9.57 -27.74 -1.42
CA SER A 99 9.73 -28.58 -2.62
C SER A 99 11.05 -29.36 -2.60
N VAL A 100 12.16 -28.71 -2.23
CA VAL A 100 13.47 -29.36 -2.07
C VAL A 100 13.42 -30.43 -0.97
N THR A 101 12.86 -30.10 0.19
CA THR A 101 12.76 -31.01 1.33
C THR A 101 11.89 -32.23 1.01
N GLU A 102 10.79 -32.02 0.29
CA GLU A 102 9.91 -33.09 -0.17
C GLU A 102 10.61 -34.01 -1.17
N ALA A 103 11.37 -33.44 -2.13
CA ALA A 103 12.16 -34.22 -3.07
C ALA A 103 13.26 -35.06 -2.38
N GLU A 104 13.97 -34.49 -1.40
CA GLU A 104 14.98 -35.20 -0.60
C GLU A 104 14.36 -36.35 0.20
N LEU A 105 13.19 -36.11 0.81
CA LEU A 105 12.47 -37.14 1.56
C LEU A 105 12.03 -38.30 0.66
N VAL A 106 11.48 -37.99 -0.52
CA VAL A 106 11.11 -38.99 -1.53
C VAL A 106 12.34 -39.78 -1.96
N GLN A 107 13.44 -39.11 -2.31
CA GLN A 107 14.68 -39.80 -2.68
C GLN A 107 15.17 -40.75 -1.58
N LYS A 108 15.23 -40.30 -0.33
CA LYS A 108 15.65 -41.13 0.81
C LYS A 108 14.73 -42.33 1.04
N SER A 109 13.42 -42.17 0.83
CA SER A 109 12.47 -43.29 0.94
C SER A 109 12.65 -44.32 -0.18
N THR A 110 12.98 -43.87 -1.40
CA THR A 110 13.26 -44.76 -2.53
C THR A 110 14.63 -45.43 -2.47
N SER A 111 15.65 -44.77 -1.91
CA SER A 111 16.99 -45.35 -1.72
C SER A 111 17.10 -46.22 -0.46
N GLY A 112 16.29 -45.96 0.57
CA GLY A 112 16.15 -46.84 1.75
C GLY A 112 15.46 -48.18 1.45
N GLY A 113 14.82 -48.33 0.29
CA GLY A 113 14.33 -49.62 -0.23
C GLY A 113 15.46 -50.57 -0.69
N LEU A 114 16.70 -50.08 -0.76
CA LEU A 114 17.91 -50.88 -0.99
C LEU A 114 18.61 -51.32 0.30
N SER A 115 17.87 -51.45 1.41
CA SER A 115 18.30 -52.29 2.54
C SER A 115 18.20 -53.80 2.21
N GLY A 116 18.44 -54.19 0.95
CA GLY A 116 18.68 -55.58 0.56
C GLY A 116 20.07 -56.07 1.00
N ASP A 117 20.90 -55.20 1.55
CA ASP A 117 22.23 -55.54 2.06
C ASP A 117 22.20 -56.04 3.53
N LEU A 118 21.10 -55.80 4.26
CA LEU A 118 20.96 -56.31 5.64
C LEU A 118 20.69 -57.83 5.66
N ASP A 119 20.16 -58.40 4.57
CA ASP A 119 19.98 -59.85 4.42
C ASP A 119 21.30 -60.57 4.06
N ILE A 120 22.29 -59.85 3.53
CA ILE A 120 23.62 -60.42 3.26
C ILE A 120 24.41 -60.57 4.56
N GLU A 121 24.25 -59.66 5.51
CA GLU A 121 24.94 -59.71 6.81
C GLU A 121 24.34 -60.72 7.81
N ILE A 122 23.10 -61.17 7.59
CA ILE A 122 22.47 -62.27 8.35
C ILE A 122 22.87 -63.66 7.81
N SER A 123 23.31 -63.75 6.55
CA SER A 123 23.66 -65.03 5.91
C SER A 123 25.02 -65.62 6.34
N TRP A 124 25.78 -64.91 7.18
CA TRP A 124 27.07 -65.35 7.73
C TRP A 124 27.07 -65.56 9.26
N ALA A 125 25.90 -65.55 9.91
CA ALA A 125 25.74 -65.84 11.34
C ALA A 125 25.25 -67.27 11.60
#